data_AF-A0AA43LYY9-F1
#
_entry.id   AF-A0AA43LYY9-F1
#
_cell.length_a   1.000
_cell.length_b   1.000
_cell.length_c   1.000
_cell.angle_alpha   90.00
_cell.angle_beta   90.00
_cell.angle_gamma   90.00
#
_symmetry.space_group_name_H-M   'P 1'
#
loop_
_entity.id
_entity.type
_entity.pdbx_description
1 polymer ?
#
loop_
_entity_poly.entity_id
_entity_poly.type
_entity_poly.pdbx_seq_one_letter_code
_entity_poly.pdbx_strand_id
1 'polypeptide(L)'
;MYYDPEMILRYEAIEERVVRFITNHSGVEYMKGSEQVVEGGVFAWAKLKSADTSIQTQLRLDYVEIVELARQSIEHAESEHLIDFDRSSEAVLNYIRQDSILWIPSLEAAAEAVTTELALQKFLLTQT
;
A
#
# COMPACT_ATOMS: atom_id res chain seq x y z
N MET A 1 -20.88 16.68 -7.43
CA MET A 1 -20.15 15.69 -6.63
C MET A 1 -20.53 14.32 -7.16
N TYR A 2 -19.77 13.82 -8.15
CA TYR A 2 -20.06 12.53 -8.78
C TYR A 2 -19.16 11.49 -8.10
N TYR A 3 -19.77 10.70 -7.22
CA TYR A 3 -19.18 9.46 -6.74
C TYR A 3 -18.99 8.54 -7.96
N ASP A 4 -17.76 8.12 -8.24
CA ASP A 4 -17.44 7.20 -9.34
C ASP A 4 -17.44 5.74 -8.80
N PRO A 5 -18.50 4.96 -9.06
CA PRO A 5 -18.57 3.58 -8.61
C PRO A 5 -17.51 2.70 -9.26
N GLU A 6 -17.00 3.07 -10.43
CA GLU A 6 -15.95 2.34 -11.12
C GLU A 6 -14.62 2.46 -10.35
N MET A 7 -14.34 3.62 -9.77
CA MET A 7 -13.16 3.84 -8.94
C MET A 7 -13.15 2.93 -7.72
N ILE A 8 -14.29 2.76 -7.06
CA ILE A 8 -14.40 1.89 -5.89
C ILE A 8 -14.16 0.41 -6.26
N LEU A 9 -14.71 -0.05 -7.39
CA LEU A 9 -14.46 -1.40 -7.88
C LEU A 9 -12.97 -1.62 -8.23
N ARG A 10 -12.30 -0.61 -8.80
CA ARG A 10 -10.85 -0.65 -9.07
C ARG A 10 -10.06 -0.75 -7.77
N TYR A 11 -10.46 -0.01 -6.73
CA TYR A 11 -9.84 -0.08 -5.41
C TYR A 11 -10.04 -1.44 -4.72
N GLU A 12 -11.23 -2.04 -4.81
CA GLU A 12 -11.47 -3.39 -4.27
C GLU A 12 -10.61 -4.45 -4.99
N ALA A 13 -10.50 -4.35 -6.31
CA ALA A 13 -9.67 -5.26 -7.10
C ALA A 13 -8.17 -5.11 -6.80
N ILE A 14 -7.68 -3.87 -6.61
CA ILE A 14 -6.26 -3.67 -6.28
C ILE A 14 -5.97 -4.08 -4.84
N GLU A 15 -6.88 -3.83 -3.90
CA GLU A 15 -6.78 -4.26 -2.50
C GLU A 15 -6.57 -5.78 -2.39
N GLU A 16 -7.43 -6.56 -3.05
CA GLU A 16 -7.29 -8.02 -3.07
C GLU A 16 -5.91 -8.45 -3.59
N ARG A 17 -5.44 -7.82 -4.67
CA ARG A 17 -4.15 -8.14 -5.28
C ARG A 17 -2.96 -7.75 -4.40
N VAL A 18 -3.02 -6.61 -3.73
CA VAL A 18 -1.98 -6.16 -2.80
C VAL A 18 -1.91 -7.09 -1.59
N VAL A 19 -3.05 -7.44 -0.99
CA VAL A 19 -3.11 -8.38 0.14
C VAL A 19 -2.56 -9.74 -0.27
N ARG A 20 -2.96 -10.28 -1.43
CA ARG A 20 -2.43 -11.54 -1.96
C ARG A 20 -0.93 -11.47 -2.22
N PHE A 21 -0.41 -10.35 -2.73
CA PHE A 21 1.01 -10.16 -2.95
C PHE A 21 1.80 -10.20 -1.64
N ILE A 22 1.37 -9.43 -0.63
CA ILE A 22 2.01 -9.41 0.69
C ILE A 22 1.98 -10.80 1.32
N THR A 23 0.84 -11.48 1.32
CA THR A 23 0.69 -12.76 2.04
C THR A 23 1.33 -13.95 1.33
N ASN A 24 1.35 -14.00 -0.01
CA ASN A 24 1.77 -15.19 -0.75
C ASN A 24 3.14 -15.06 -1.43
N HIS A 25 3.56 -13.84 -1.76
CA HIS A 25 4.73 -13.57 -2.60
C HIS A 25 5.86 -12.85 -1.84
N SER A 26 5.60 -12.45 -0.61
CA SER A 26 6.53 -11.63 0.18
C SER A 26 7.09 -12.42 1.36
N GLY A 27 8.13 -11.88 1.97
CA GLY A 27 8.70 -12.44 3.19
C GLY A 27 9.17 -11.35 4.12
N VAL A 28 9.35 -11.71 5.38
CA VAL A 28 9.89 -10.84 6.42
C VAL A 28 11.09 -11.53 7.05
N GLU A 29 12.17 -10.78 7.24
CA GLU A 29 13.40 -11.24 7.87
C GLU A 29 13.66 -10.43 9.14
N TYR A 30 13.97 -11.13 10.23
CA TYR A 30 14.42 -10.50 11.46
C TYR A 30 15.84 -9.98 11.30
N MET A 31 16.06 -8.69 11.58
CA MET A 31 17.40 -8.10 11.55
C MET A 31 18.14 -8.46 12.84
N LYS A 32 19.04 -9.45 12.78
CA LYS A 32 19.84 -9.87 13.96
C LYS A 32 20.58 -8.70 14.59
N GLY A 33 20.49 -8.59 15.92
CA GLY A 33 21.13 -7.53 16.71
C GLY A 33 20.33 -6.23 16.81
N SER A 34 19.19 -6.13 16.13
CA SER A 34 18.31 -4.94 16.20
C SER A 34 17.67 -4.74 17.58
N GLU A 35 17.47 -5.81 18.35
CA GLU A 35 17.02 -5.78 19.75
C GLU A 35 17.93 -4.97 20.70
N GLN A 36 19.18 -4.74 20.31
CA GLN A 36 20.12 -3.92 21.08
C GLN A 36 19.89 -2.41 20.88
N VAL A 37 19.08 -2.06 19.87
CA VAL A 37 18.80 -0.67 19.45
C VAL A 37 17.32 -0.33 19.62
N VAL A 38 16.41 -1.29 19.40
CA VAL A 38 14.96 -1.12 19.50
C VAL A 38 14.34 -2.30 20.27
N GLU A 39 13.50 -2.02 21.26
CA GLU A 39 12.77 -3.05 22.01
C GLU A 39 11.84 -3.82 21.06
N GLY A 40 11.97 -5.16 21.03
CA GLY A 40 11.26 -6.03 20.09
C GLY A 40 11.98 -6.26 18.75
N GLY A 41 13.09 -5.56 18.50
CA GLY A 41 13.89 -5.66 17.27
C GLY A 41 13.21 -5.05 16.04
N VAL A 42 13.90 -5.17 14.90
CA VAL A 42 13.50 -4.60 13.62
C VAL A 42 13.37 -5.71 12.59
N PHE A 43 12.33 -5.60 11.76
CA PHE A 43 12.08 -6.50 10.65
C PHE A 43 12.33 -5.79 9.33
N ALA A 44 12.79 -6.54 8.33
CA ALA A 44 12.96 -6.06 6.97
C ALA A 44 12.21 -6.98 6.01
N TRP A 45 11.88 -6.48 4.83
CA TRP A 45 11.42 -7.33 3.76
C TRP A 45 12.51 -8.33 3.37
N ALA A 46 12.13 -9.60 3.29
CA ALA A 46 12.96 -10.61 2.67
C ALA A 46 13.17 -10.27 1.20
N LYS A 47 14.31 -10.69 0.65
CA LYS A 47 14.56 -10.50 -0.78
C LYS A 47 13.48 -11.22 -1.60
N LEU A 48 12.80 -10.46 -2.45
CA LEU A 48 11.78 -10.98 -3.34
C LEU A 48 12.37 -12.03 -4.30
N LYS A 49 11.63 -13.13 -4.54
CA LYS A 49 12.06 -14.15 -5.51
C LYS A 49 11.97 -13.56 -6.92
N SER A 50 12.83 -14.02 -7.82
CA SER A 50 12.86 -13.52 -9.20
C SER A 50 11.54 -13.69 -9.95
N ALA A 51 10.79 -14.77 -9.67
CA ALA A 51 9.47 -15.01 -10.23
C ALA A 51 8.39 -14.03 -9.73
N ASP A 52 8.58 -13.45 -8.54
CA ASP A 52 7.63 -12.55 -7.90
C ASP A 52 7.88 -11.07 -8.27
N THR A 53 9.06 -10.74 -8.80
CA THR A 53 9.40 -9.38 -9.26
C THR A 53 8.50 -8.87 -10.38
N SER A 54 8.09 -9.74 -11.31
CA SER A 54 7.12 -9.36 -12.35
C SER A 54 5.73 -9.06 -11.78
N ILE A 55 5.32 -9.81 -10.74
CA ILE A 55 4.05 -9.59 -10.04
C ILE A 55 4.07 -8.24 -9.34
N GLN A 56 5.14 -7.95 -8.59
CA GLN A 56 5.36 -6.67 -7.93
C GLN A 56 5.33 -5.51 -8.93
N THR A 57 6.04 -5.65 -10.05
CA THR A 57 6.13 -4.59 -11.07
C THR A 57 4.77 -4.27 -11.65
N GLN A 58 4.00 -5.29 -12.04
CA GLN A 58 2.66 -5.08 -12.59
C GLN A 58 1.72 -4.48 -11.54
N LEU A 59 1.74 -5.01 -10.32
CA LEU A 59 0.93 -4.52 -9.22
C LEU A 59 1.18 -3.04 -8.92
N ARG A 60 2.47 -2.63 -8.93
CA ARG A 60 2.86 -1.23 -8.74
C ARG A 60 2.33 -0.33 -9.86
N LEU A 61 2.46 -0.75 -11.11
CA LEU A 61 1.98 0.03 -12.26
C LEU A 61 0.46 0.22 -12.19
N ASP A 62 -0.28 -0.86 -11.92
CA ASP A 62 -1.73 -0.82 -11.83
C ASP A 62 -2.20 0.06 -10.67
N TYR A 63 -1.52 0.00 -9.52
CA TYR A 63 -1.84 0.85 -8.38
C TYR A 63 -1.57 2.34 -8.67
N VAL A 64 -0.42 2.66 -9.28
CA VAL A 64 -0.09 4.05 -9.65
C VAL A 64 -1.14 4.62 -10.62
N GLU A 65 -1.59 3.85 -11.60
CA GLU A 65 -2.65 4.28 -12.53
C GLU A 65 -3.93 4.65 -11.79
N ILE A 66 -4.37 3.83 -10.83
CA ILE A 66 -5.56 4.08 -10.01
C ILE A 66 -5.38 5.35 -9.17
N VAL A 67 -4.24 5.49 -8.51
CA VAL A 67 -3.92 6.65 -7.65
C VAL A 67 -3.91 7.95 -8.45
N GLU A 68 -3.33 7.97 -9.65
CA GLU A 68 -3.29 9.18 -10.49
C GLU A 68 -4.70 9.64 -10.89
N LEU A 69 -5.58 8.71 -11.26
CA LEU A 69 -6.98 9.03 -11.60
C LEU A 69 -7.77 9.53 -10.38
N ALA A 70 -7.58 8.88 -9.23
CA ALA A 70 -8.19 9.28 -7.96
C ALA A 70 -7.69 10.67 -7.51
N ARG A 71 -6.38 10.92 -7.61
CA ARG A 71 -5.75 12.19 -7.27
C ARG A 71 -6.28 13.34 -8.13
N GLN A 72 -6.41 13.13 -9.44
CA GLN A 72 -7.01 14.12 -10.35
C GLN A 72 -8.44 14.48 -9.94
N SER A 73 -9.21 13.50 -9.46
CA SER A 73 -10.59 13.71 -9.00
C SER A 73 -10.63 14.57 -7.73
N ILE A 74 -9.73 14.29 -6.77
CA ILE A 74 -9.59 15.08 -5.52
C ILE A 74 -9.13 16.50 -5.81
N GLU A 75 -8.16 16.67 -6.72
CA GLU A 75 -7.63 17.96 -7.11
C GLU A 75 -8.68 18.81 -7.85
N HIS A 76 -9.46 18.21 -8.76
CA HIS A 76 -10.54 18.89 -9.47
C HIS A 76 -11.68 19.33 -8.53
N ALA A 77 -11.90 18.60 -7.44
CA ALA A 77 -12.87 18.95 -6.41
C ALA A 77 -12.37 20.06 -5.45
N GLU A 78 -11.13 20.53 -5.60
CA GLU A 78 -10.47 21.48 -4.66
C GLU A 78 -10.52 20.99 -3.20
N SER A 79 -10.46 19.67 -3.01
CA SER A 79 -10.58 19.06 -1.68
C SER A 79 -9.35 19.33 -0.81
N GLU A 80 -9.58 19.61 0.48
CA GLU A 80 -8.51 19.78 1.47
C GLU A 80 -7.75 18.47 1.76
N HIS A 81 -8.27 17.33 1.30
CA HIS A 81 -7.74 16.00 1.60
C HIS A 81 -6.64 15.53 0.64
N LEU A 82 -6.22 16.34 -0.33
CA LEU A 82 -5.20 15.96 -1.32
C LEU A 82 -3.89 15.50 -0.67
N ILE A 83 -3.44 16.20 0.38
CA ILE A 83 -2.19 15.87 1.09
C ILE A 83 -2.32 14.54 1.84
N ASP A 84 -3.44 14.29 2.51
CA ASP A 84 -3.67 13.03 3.23
C ASP A 84 -3.79 11.85 2.26
N PHE A 85 -4.40 12.07 1.09
CA PHE A 85 -4.48 11.09 0.03
C PHE A 85 -3.10 10.75 -0.54
N ASP A 86 -2.28 11.76 -0.85
CA ASP A 86 -0.91 11.57 -1.35
C ASP A 86 -0.05 10.80 -0.32
N ARG A 87 -0.19 11.13 0.97
CA ARG A 87 0.50 10.41 2.06
C ARG A 87 0.10 8.95 2.14
N SER A 88 -1.21 8.67 2.11
CA SER A 88 -1.73 7.31 2.16
C SER A 88 -1.29 6.50 0.94
N SER A 89 -1.27 7.13 -0.24
CA SER A 89 -0.86 6.49 -1.48
C SER A 89 0.61 6.07 -1.47
N GLU A 90 1.48 6.92 -0.93
CA GLU A 90 2.89 6.57 -0.77
C GLU A 90 3.10 5.47 0.29
N ALA A 91 2.28 5.43 1.35
CA ALA A 91 2.33 4.34 2.32
C ALA A 91 2.03 2.99 1.66
N VAL A 92 0.97 2.89 0.85
CA VAL A 92 0.65 1.67 0.08
C VAL A 92 1.78 1.33 -0.90
N LEU A 93 2.33 2.31 -1.60
CA LEU A 93 3.46 2.09 -2.51
C LEU A 93 4.68 1.51 -1.80
N ASN A 94 4.97 1.94 -0.58
CA ASN A 94 6.08 1.37 0.21
C ASN A 94 5.84 -0.11 0.54
N TYR A 95 4.60 -0.51 0.85
CA TYR A 95 4.27 -1.93 1.03
C TYR A 95 4.40 -2.74 -0.26
N ILE A 96 4.03 -2.16 -1.41
CA ILE A 96 4.18 -2.82 -2.71
C ILE A 96 5.65 -2.94 -3.11
N ARG A 97 6.43 -1.85 -2.96
CA ARG A 97 7.85 -1.79 -3.37
C ARG A 97 8.75 -2.62 -2.47
N GLN A 98 8.38 -2.82 -1.20
CA GLN A 98 9.15 -3.60 -0.23
C GLN A 98 10.59 -3.11 -0.07
N ASP A 99 10.79 -1.80 -0.22
CA ASP A 99 12.08 -1.12 -0.15
C ASP A 99 12.26 -0.33 1.17
N SER A 100 11.26 -0.39 2.06
CA SER A 100 11.26 0.25 3.37
C SER A 100 11.52 -0.74 4.52
N ILE A 101 11.91 -0.21 5.68
CA ILE A 101 12.01 -1.00 6.92
C ILE A 101 10.60 -1.37 7.39
N LEU A 102 10.42 -2.64 7.77
CA LEU A 102 9.15 -3.13 8.29
C LEU A 102 9.13 -2.94 9.81
N TRP A 103 8.34 -1.97 10.28
CA TRP A 103 8.12 -1.74 11.71
C TRP A 103 7.08 -2.67 12.34
N ILE A 104 6.60 -3.66 11.57
CA ILE A 104 5.53 -4.57 11.93
C ILE A 104 6.07 -6.00 11.85
N PRO A 105 5.73 -6.89 12.80
CA PRO A 105 6.47 -8.14 12.96
C PRO A 105 6.00 -9.27 12.02
N SER A 106 5.04 -9.03 11.14
CA SER A 106 4.48 -10.09 10.28
C SER A 106 3.87 -9.58 8.97
N LEU A 107 3.70 -10.52 8.03
CA LEU A 107 3.02 -10.27 6.75
C LEU A 107 1.52 -9.97 6.95
N GLU A 108 0.89 -10.61 7.93
CA GLU A 108 -0.52 -10.35 8.28
C GLU A 108 -0.70 -8.91 8.75
N ALA A 109 0.21 -8.42 9.60
CA ALA A 109 0.15 -7.05 10.08
C ALA A 109 0.45 -6.03 8.95
N ALA A 110 1.34 -6.37 8.02
CA ALA A 110 1.56 -5.57 6.81
C ALA A 110 0.34 -5.54 5.89
N ALA A 111 -0.36 -6.69 5.74
CA ALA A 111 -1.59 -6.78 4.97
C ALA A 111 -2.74 -5.99 5.61
N GLU A 112 -2.84 -5.98 6.94
CA GLU A 112 -3.82 -5.15 7.67
C GLU A 112 -3.52 -3.65 7.52
N ALA A 113 -2.24 -3.26 7.65
CA ALA A 113 -1.82 -1.87 7.48
C ALA A 113 -2.14 -1.34 6.08
N VAL A 114 -1.81 -2.10 5.03
CA VAL A 114 -2.11 -1.67 3.66
C VAL A 114 -3.61 -1.62 3.37
N THR A 115 -4.38 -2.53 3.96
CA THR A 115 -5.85 -2.53 3.85
C THR A 115 -6.44 -1.28 4.50
N THR A 116 -5.88 -0.86 5.65
CA THR A 116 -6.28 0.37 6.34
C THR A 116 -6.01 1.61 5.49
N GLU A 117 -4.84 1.70 4.85
CA GLU A 117 -4.50 2.81 3.96
C GLU A 117 -5.39 2.85 2.71
N LEU A 118 -5.67 1.70 2.09
CA LEU A 118 -6.59 1.61 0.96
C LEU A 118 -8.04 1.99 1.35
N ALA A 119 -8.47 1.61 2.55
CA ALA A 119 -9.76 2.04 3.10
C ALA A 119 -9.81 3.55 3.35
N LEU A 120 -8.72 4.15 3.84
CA LEU A 120 -8.60 5.61 3.98
C LEU A 120 -8.71 6.30 2.62
N GLN A 121 -8.00 5.84 1.59
CA GLN A 121 -8.08 6.41 0.24
C GLN A 121 -9.51 6.38 -0.32
N LYS A 122 -10.20 5.24 -0.19
CA LYS A 122 -11.62 5.11 -0.55
C LYS A 122 -12.48 6.12 0.21
N PHE A 123 -12.25 6.28 1.53
CA PHE A 123 -12.98 7.24 2.34
C PHE A 123 -12.75 8.68 1.87
N LEU A 124 -11.50 9.09 1.64
CA LEU A 124 -11.17 10.45 1.18
C LEU A 124 -11.82 10.78 -0.17
N LEU A 125 -11.91 9.81 -1.09
CA LEU A 125 -12.63 9.95 -2.36
C LEU A 125 -14.15 10.11 -2.21
N THR A 126 -14.73 9.80 -1.05
CA THR A 126 -16.15 10.11 -0.79
C THR A 126 -16.35 11.52 -0.25
N GLN A 127 -15.27 12.20 0.15
CA GLN A 127 -15.28 13.56 0.70
C GLN A 127 -14.92 14.62 -0.35
N THR A 128 -14.75 14.24 -1.62
CA THR A 128 -14.50 15.11 -2.79
C THR A 128 -15.75 15.53 -3.52
#